data_AF-A0A2K9KA42-F1
#
_entry.id   AF-A0A2K9KA42-F1
#
_cell.length_a   1.000
_cell.length_b   1.000
_cell.length_c   1.000
_cell.angle_alpha   90.00
_cell.angle_beta   90.00
_cell.angle_gamma   90.00
#
_symmetry.space_group_name_H-M   'P 1'
#
loop_
_entity.id
_entity.type
_entity.pdbx_description
1 polymer ?
#
loop_
_entity_poly.entity_id
_entity_poly.type
_entity_poly.pdbx_seq_one_letter_code
_entity_poly.pdbx_strand_id
1 'polypeptide(L)'
;MKFIYSPLARAMGVVGLFACSFSATAGQVANPEFTTQANNSDLDSVTLGTAYHSEKEGFYALQSVLGRVDETYGNTEMDFVVGVDMSYSQLSSMLDGNLGAALDVPVIKVGVGASYAKQNAADNYTGTYTLFLSLKPKKRLLVADPQTGFKPTQAALDLVNANPGDKFNNIGNEFISAIEYGSQVMINLKFQYKNDEDKVKWGGQLGVDWAGKVSVSGKLQKVDEDVKRNIKITVSALQLGGDPTELLKVIPNQLVNCTMENPTPCFDVFKNSIDYIKTNYVTQFDTLDKYNVGRVLTQSYTDSGPSLSPLVPDDVYPAKSILTKLALKNMSDDWVQAILDNRRADNLLNYYASELNNSHRTALETIRDNALFNSFILADAVDYCKRNPIGNYCRDRELQTRGRVHQYDRKWLEL
;
A
#
# COMPACT_ATOMS: atom_id res chain seq x y z
N MET A 1 15.51 17.56 62.18
CA MET A 1 16.75 16.92 62.65
C MET A 1 17.50 16.42 61.42
N LYS A 2 18.73 16.91 61.21
CA LYS A 2 19.61 16.61 60.07
C LYS A 2 20.46 15.37 60.36
N PHE A 3 21.19 14.94 59.31
CA PHE A 3 22.35 14.05 59.22
C PHE A 3 22.04 12.61 58.75
N ILE A 4 22.83 11.90 57.94
CA ILE A 4 23.90 12.13 56.92
C ILE A 4 24.51 10.74 56.68
N TYR A 5 24.73 10.38 55.40
CA TYR A 5 25.74 9.46 54.81
C TYR A 5 25.91 7.97 55.20
N SER A 6 26.20 7.21 54.13
CA SER A 6 26.66 5.80 53.96
C SER A 6 27.94 5.42 54.73
N PRO A 7 28.42 4.15 54.76
CA PRO A 7 29.32 3.66 53.68
C PRO A 7 29.53 2.12 53.48
N LEU A 8 30.27 1.80 52.39
CA LEU A 8 31.18 0.65 52.12
C LEU A 8 30.58 -0.76 51.87
N ALA A 9 30.62 -1.30 50.65
CA ALA A 9 31.76 -1.80 49.84
C ALA A 9 32.19 -3.25 50.15
N ARG A 10 32.15 -4.10 49.11
CA ARG A 10 33.19 -5.12 48.86
C ARG A 10 33.22 -5.51 47.38
N ALA A 11 34.43 -5.42 46.84
CA ALA A 11 34.83 -5.70 45.48
C ALA A 11 35.18 -7.19 45.28
N MET A 12 34.93 -7.70 44.06
CA MET A 12 35.69 -8.73 43.32
C MET A 12 35.17 -8.62 41.87
N GLY A 13 35.92 -8.72 40.79
CA GLY A 13 37.32 -9.03 40.52
C GLY A 13 37.43 -9.05 38.99
N VAL A 14 38.53 -8.50 38.47
CA VAL A 14 38.84 -8.31 37.05
C VAL A 14 39.02 -9.64 36.33
N VAL A 15 38.34 -9.84 35.20
CA VAL A 15 38.74 -10.80 34.16
C VAL A 15 38.80 -10.03 32.85
N GLY A 16 40.02 -9.78 32.38
CA GLY A 16 40.27 -9.24 31.05
C GLY A 16 40.04 -10.32 29.99
N LEU A 17 39.37 -9.96 28.90
CA LEU A 17 39.44 -10.70 27.65
C LEU A 17 39.97 -9.79 26.55
N PHE A 18 41.02 -10.28 25.91
CA PHE A 18 41.70 -9.74 24.74
C PHE A 18 40.72 -9.52 23.58
N ALA A 19 40.67 -8.29 23.05
CA ALA A 19 40.10 -8.02 21.73
C ALA A 19 41.19 -8.27 20.67
N CYS A 20 41.11 -9.38 19.95
CA CYS A 20 41.83 -9.55 18.68
C CYS A 20 40.99 -8.91 17.58
N SER A 21 41.45 -7.77 17.05
CA SER A 21 40.93 -7.16 15.83
C SER A 21 41.46 -7.91 14.61
N PHE A 22 40.61 -8.74 14.01
CA PHE A 22 40.82 -9.21 12.64
C PHE A 22 40.31 -8.16 11.67
N SER A 23 41.23 -7.47 10.99
CA SER A 23 40.94 -6.66 9.81
C SER A 23 40.66 -7.58 8.63
N ALA A 24 39.41 -7.97 8.43
CA ALA A 24 38.96 -8.52 7.16
C ALA A 24 38.68 -7.33 6.23
N THR A 25 39.54 -7.13 5.23
CA THR A 25 39.24 -6.26 4.08
C THR A 25 38.14 -6.91 3.26
N ALA A 26 36.89 -6.76 3.69
CA ALA A 26 35.74 -6.98 2.86
C ALA A 26 35.77 -5.91 1.76
N GLY A 27 36.05 -6.31 0.52
CA GLY A 27 35.80 -5.46 -0.63
C GLY A 27 34.34 -5.02 -0.57
N GLN A 28 34.11 -3.71 -0.43
CA GLN A 28 32.78 -3.13 -0.54
C GLN A 28 32.29 -3.40 -1.96
N VAL A 29 31.48 -4.44 -2.13
CA VAL A 29 30.56 -4.52 -3.26
C VAL A 29 29.56 -3.40 -3.00
N ALA A 30 29.67 -2.32 -3.77
CA ALA A 30 28.72 -1.22 -3.72
C ALA A 30 27.31 -1.81 -3.84
N ASN A 31 26.48 -1.59 -2.82
CA ASN A 31 25.05 -1.88 -2.96
C ASN A 31 24.51 -0.89 -4.00
N PRO A 32 23.87 -1.35 -5.09
CA PRO A 32 23.23 -0.43 -6.03
C PRO A 32 22.19 0.41 -5.27
N GLU A 33 22.29 1.73 -5.39
CA GLU A 33 21.29 2.67 -4.88
C GLU A 33 20.06 2.59 -5.80
N PHE A 34 18.94 2.12 -5.27
CA PHE A 34 17.65 2.04 -5.96
C PHE A 34 16.82 3.27 -5.64
N THR A 35 16.36 4.01 -6.66
CA THR A 35 15.86 5.37 -6.45
C THR A 35 14.34 5.54 -6.57
N THR A 36 13.62 4.70 -7.33
CA THR A 36 12.15 4.85 -7.45
C THR A 36 11.37 3.53 -7.60
N GLN A 37 10.06 3.59 -7.32
CA GLN A 37 9.08 2.49 -7.40
C GLN A 37 8.03 2.79 -8.46
N ALA A 38 7.42 1.77 -9.06
CA ALA A 38 6.39 1.93 -10.10
C ALA A 38 5.14 1.05 -9.86
N ASN A 39 3.99 1.47 -10.39
CA ASN A 39 2.63 1.01 -10.04
C ASN A 39 2.22 -0.36 -10.65
N ASN A 40 1.29 -1.05 -9.97
CA ASN A 40 0.99 -2.50 -10.08
C ASN A 40 0.25 -3.04 -11.32
N SER A 41 -0.45 -2.26 -12.15
CA SER A 41 -1.35 -2.87 -13.18
C SER A 41 -0.67 -3.35 -14.46
N ASP A 42 0.59 -2.98 -14.72
CA ASP A 42 1.34 -3.36 -15.93
C ASP A 42 2.60 -4.19 -15.63
N LEU A 43 2.88 -4.46 -14.34
CA LEU A 43 4.17 -5.02 -13.90
C LEU A 43 4.45 -6.44 -14.39
N ASP A 44 3.41 -7.26 -14.60
CA ASP A 44 3.59 -8.67 -14.97
C ASP A 44 4.23 -8.85 -16.37
N SER A 45 4.15 -7.84 -17.23
CA SER A 45 4.73 -7.85 -18.58
C SER A 45 6.11 -7.20 -18.66
N VAL A 46 6.54 -6.57 -17.57
CA VAL A 46 7.70 -5.68 -17.57
C VAL A 46 8.96 -6.47 -17.29
N THR A 47 10.00 -6.25 -18.10
CA THR A 47 11.27 -6.98 -18.01
C THR A 47 12.40 -6.11 -17.45
N LEU A 48 13.47 -6.73 -16.95
CA LEU A 48 14.68 -6.03 -16.56
C LEU A 48 15.27 -5.22 -17.73
N GLY A 49 15.75 -4.01 -17.46
CA GLY A 49 16.31 -3.09 -18.45
C GLY A 49 15.27 -2.29 -19.23
N THR A 50 13.97 -2.43 -18.89
CA THR A 50 12.89 -1.62 -19.49
C THR A 50 13.05 -0.15 -19.13
N ALA A 51 12.86 0.73 -20.10
CA ALA A 51 12.91 2.18 -19.92
C ALA A 51 11.77 2.68 -19.01
N TYR A 52 12.10 3.61 -18.13
CA TYR A 52 11.20 4.18 -17.13
C TYR A 52 11.34 5.70 -17.03
N HIS A 53 10.20 6.38 -16.89
CA HIS A 53 10.15 7.83 -16.70
C HIS A 53 9.73 8.14 -15.26
N SER A 54 10.68 8.47 -14.39
CA SER A 54 10.39 8.63 -12.96
C SER A 54 9.46 9.79 -12.66
N GLU A 55 9.49 10.86 -13.45
CA GLU A 55 8.56 11.96 -13.29
C GLU A 55 7.14 11.63 -13.79
N LYS A 56 6.94 10.70 -14.73
CA LYS A 56 5.58 10.30 -15.19
C LYS A 56 5.09 9.03 -14.50
N GLU A 57 5.98 8.36 -13.75
CA GLU A 57 5.75 7.08 -13.10
C GLU A 57 5.23 6.01 -14.09
N GLY A 58 5.86 5.93 -15.26
CA GLY A 58 5.41 5.09 -16.37
C GLY A 58 6.55 4.36 -17.09
N PHE A 59 6.24 3.17 -17.58
CA PHE A 59 7.12 2.33 -18.38
C PHE A 59 6.96 2.62 -19.87
N TYR A 60 8.06 2.49 -20.61
CA TYR A 60 7.99 2.37 -22.05
C TYR A 60 8.08 0.90 -22.43
N ALA A 61 7.37 0.48 -23.47
CA ALA A 61 7.47 -0.88 -24.03
C ALA A 61 8.79 -1.07 -24.82
N LEU A 62 9.91 -0.69 -24.21
CA LEU A 62 11.25 -0.69 -24.78
C LEU A 62 12.26 -1.10 -23.71
N GLN A 63 12.98 -2.19 -23.95
CA GLN A 63 14.19 -2.48 -23.19
C GLN A 63 15.28 -1.51 -23.64
N SER A 64 15.71 -0.59 -22.77
CA SER A 64 16.75 0.39 -23.07
C SER A 64 18.14 -0.05 -22.65
N VAL A 65 18.24 -0.93 -21.65
CA VAL A 65 19.52 -1.33 -21.06
C VAL A 65 19.68 -2.84 -21.06
N LEU A 66 20.87 -3.28 -21.46
CA LEU A 66 21.37 -4.65 -21.35
C LEU A 66 22.34 -4.74 -20.17
N GLY A 67 22.28 -5.88 -19.49
CA GLY A 67 23.16 -6.28 -18.42
C GLY A 67 23.07 -7.79 -18.21
N ARG A 68 23.68 -8.28 -17.13
CA ARG A 68 23.55 -9.67 -16.72
C ARG A 68 22.39 -9.80 -15.73
N VAL A 69 21.55 -10.81 -15.90
CA VAL A 69 20.51 -11.13 -14.91
C VAL A 69 21.14 -11.93 -13.77
N ASP A 70 20.82 -11.53 -12.54
CA ASP A 70 21.23 -12.23 -11.32
C ASP A 70 20.01 -12.49 -10.44
N GLU A 71 19.79 -13.76 -10.10
CA GLU A 71 18.66 -14.20 -9.24
C GLU A 71 19.14 -14.64 -7.84
N THR A 72 20.43 -14.48 -7.54
CA THR A 72 21.02 -14.99 -6.29
C THR A 72 20.95 -13.98 -5.14
N TYR A 73 20.65 -12.71 -5.44
CA TYR A 73 20.66 -11.60 -4.50
C TYR A 73 19.42 -11.54 -3.61
N GLY A 74 19.67 -11.22 -2.34
CA GLY A 74 18.65 -11.12 -1.30
C GLY A 74 18.39 -12.43 -0.57
N ASN A 75 17.59 -12.34 0.49
CA ASN A 75 17.06 -13.49 1.21
C ASN A 75 15.57 -13.60 0.93
N THR A 76 15.00 -14.77 1.20
CA THR A 76 13.55 -14.89 1.29
C THR A 76 13.10 -14.18 2.56
N GLU A 77 12.19 -13.22 2.42
CA GLU A 77 11.63 -12.43 3.52
C GLU A 77 10.18 -12.82 3.77
N MET A 78 9.80 -12.80 5.05
CA MET A 78 8.43 -13.01 5.51
C MET A 78 8.08 -11.85 6.43
N ASP A 79 7.13 -11.03 6.00
CA ASP A 79 6.64 -9.90 6.77
C ASP A 79 5.26 -10.23 7.33
N PHE A 80 5.12 -10.22 8.66
CA PHE A 80 3.85 -10.42 9.34
C PHE A 80 3.47 -9.16 10.11
N VAL A 81 2.30 -8.60 9.80
CA VAL A 81 1.79 -7.37 10.39
C VAL A 81 0.40 -7.60 10.97
N VAL A 82 0.21 -7.14 12.20
CA VAL A 82 -1.10 -7.02 12.83
C VAL A 82 -1.40 -5.54 13.02
N GLY A 83 -2.47 -5.08 12.39
CA GLY A 83 -2.94 -3.71 12.42
C GLY A 83 -4.27 -3.56 13.14
N VAL A 84 -4.42 -2.48 13.90
CA VAL A 84 -5.69 -2.05 14.47
C VAL A 84 -6.05 -0.71 13.85
N ASP A 85 -7.31 -0.54 13.46
CA ASP A 85 -7.85 0.69 12.87
C ASP A 85 -6.99 1.27 11.74
N MET A 86 -6.59 0.41 10.79
CA MET A 86 -5.77 0.83 9.66
C MET A 86 -6.57 1.72 8.70
N SER A 87 -5.98 2.86 8.34
CA SER A 87 -6.57 3.79 7.38
C SER A 87 -6.54 3.23 5.96
N TYR A 88 -7.30 3.87 5.06
CA TYR A 88 -7.26 3.56 3.63
C TYR A 88 -5.84 3.62 3.07
N SER A 89 -5.08 4.67 3.40
CA SER A 89 -3.71 4.84 2.90
C SER A 89 -2.76 3.76 3.42
N GLN A 90 -2.91 3.33 4.67
CA GLN A 90 -2.11 2.24 5.23
C GLN A 90 -2.40 0.92 4.53
N LEU A 91 -3.68 0.51 4.43
CA LEU A 91 -4.07 -0.72 3.75
C LEU A 91 -3.63 -0.71 2.28
N SER A 92 -3.85 0.41 1.60
CA SER A 92 -3.48 0.60 0.19
C SER A 92 -1.97 0.55 -0.03
N SER A 93 -1.17 1.10 0.89
CA SER A 93 0.30 1.04 0.82
C SER A 93 0.82 -0.38 1.02
N MET A 94 0.28 -1.09 2.02
CA MET A 94 0.64 -2.50 2.27
C MET A 94 0.32 -3.40 1.08
N LEU A 95 -0.83 -3.18 0.43
CA LEU A 95 -1.24 -3.95 -0.75
C LEU A 95 -0.39 -3.67 -2.00
N ASP A 96 0.43 -2.62 -2.00
CA ASP A 96 1.39 -2.34 -3.06
C ASP A 96 2.81 -2.81 -2.72
N GLY A 97 2.96 -3.63 -1.67
CA GLY A 97 4.26 -4.15 -1.26
C GLY A 97 5.12 -3.17 -0.47
N ASN A 98 4.58 -2.00 -0.09
CA ASN A 98 5.26 -1.01 0.73
C ASN A 98 5.01 -1.26 2.22
N LEU A 99 6.08 -1.68 2.91
CA LEU A 99 6.12 -1.86 4.36
C LEU A 99 7.25 -0.98 4.91
N GLY A 100 7.03 0.33 5.07
CA GLY A 100 8.02 1.15 5.81
C GLY A 100 8.18 2.65 5.54
N ALA A 101 7.40 3.30 4.68
CA ALA A 101 7.55 4.74 4.45
C ALA A 101 6.31 5.55 4.87
N ALA A 102 6.46 6.43 5.87
CA ALA A 102 5.42 7.37 6.31
C ALA A 102 5.21 8.57 5.37
N LEU A 103 5.89 8.58 4.21
CA LEU A 103 5.94 9.68 3.25
C LEU A 103 5.62 9.22 1.82
N ASP A 104 4.70 8.29 1.65
CA ASP A 104 4.07 8.10 0.34
C ASP A 104 3.03 9.22 0.13
N VAL A 105 3.16 9.95 -0.97
CA VAL A 105 2.05 10.75 -1.50
C VAL A 105 0.92 9.76 -1.77
N PRO A 106 -0.29 9.97 -1.23
CA PRO A 106 -1.39 9.07 -1.53
C PRO A 106 -1.59 9.04 -3.04
N VAL A 107 -1.36 7.89 -3.64
CA VAL A 107 -1.61 7.67 -5.06
C VAL A 107 -3.07 7.27 -5.18
N ILE A 108 -3.84 7.94 -6.06
CA ILE A 108 -5.17 7.43 -6.43
C ILE A 108 -4.95 6.09 -7.12
N LYS A 109 -5.55 5.04 -6.54
CA LYS A 109 -5.46 3.68 -7.04
C LYS A 109 -6.85 3.21 -7.42
N VAL A 110 -6.95 2.62 -8.60
CA VAL A 110 -8.18 2.01 -9.12
C VAL A 110 -7.82 0.56 -9.44
N GLY A 111 -8.43 -0.39 -8.72
CA GLY A 111 -8.10 -1.80 -8.82
C GLY A 111 -8.65 -2.62 -7.65
N VAL A 112 -8.34 -3.92 -7.64
CA VAL A 112 -8.81 -4.85 -6.60
C VAL A 112 -8.29 -4.45 -5.22
N GLY A 113 -7.00 -4.14 -5.10
CA GLY A 113 -6.39 -3.71 -3.83
C GLY A 113 -6.99 -2.40 -3.29
N ALA A 114 -7.25 -1.42 -4.17
CA ALA A 114 -7.89 -0.17 -3.80
C ALA A 114 -9.35 -0.36 -3.36
N SER A 115 -10.10 -1.22 -4.07
CA SER A 115 -11.48 -1.55 -3.72
C SER A 115 -11.53 -2.27 -2.36
N TYR A 116 -10.60 -3.20 -2.13
CA TYR A 116 -10.46 -3.88 -0.85
C TYR A 116 -10.10 -2.90 0.27
N ALA A 117 -9.11 -2.02 0.07
CA ALA A 117 -8.74 -0.99 1.04
C ALA A 117 -9.92 -0.05 1.34
N LYS A 118 -10.67 0.38 0.32
CA LYS A 118 -11.89 1.20 0.47
C LYS A 118 -12.91 0.51 1.37
N GLN A 119 -13.17 -0.77 1.17
CA GLN A 119 -14.18 -1.50 1.94
C GLN A 119 -13.72 -1.78 3.38
N ASN A 120 -12.43 -2.00 3.58
CA ASN A 120 -11.87 -2.50 4.84
C ASN A 120 -11.13 -1.47 5.70
N ALA A 121 -10.96 -0.24 5.22
CA ALA A 121 -10.35 0.84 6.00
C ALA A 121 -11.22 1.25 7.20
N ALA A 122 -10.55 1.51 8.32
CA ALA A 122 -11.15 2.15 9.48
C ALA A 122 -11.41 3.64 9.25
N ASP A 123 -12.47 4.15 9.88
CA ASP A 123 -12.86 5.56 9.93
C ASP A 123 -13.52 5.87 11.29
N ASN A 124 -14.18 7.01 11.41
CA ASN A 124 -14.86 7.44 12.64
C ASN A 124 -15.98 6.48 13.09
N TYR A 125 -16.48 5.61 12.21
CA TYR A 125 -17.62 4.74 12.44
C TYR A 125 -17.26 3.25 12.33
N THR A 126 -15.99 2.94 12.09
CA THR A 126 -15.54 1.58 11.85
C THR A 126 -14.26 1.29 12.59
N GLY A 127 -14.23 0.14 13.26
CA GLY A 127 -13.04 -0.42 13.88
C GLY A 127 -12.58 -1.64 13.09
N THR A 128 -11.28 -1.88 12.99
CA THR A 128 -10.75 -2.96 12.16
C THR A 128 -9.58 -3.67 12.83
N TYR A 129 -9.49 -4.98 12.64
CA TYR A 129 -8.31 -5.78 12.94
C TYR A 129 -7.83 -6.39 11.63
N THR A 130 -6.65 -5.97 11.19
CA THR A 130 -6.03 -6.43 9.95
C THR A 130 -4.89 -7.37 10.30
N LEU A 131 -4.87 -8.53 9.68
CA LEU A 131 -3.71 -9.41 9.66
C LEU A 131 -3.19 -9.46 8.23
N PHE A 132 -1.90 -9.19 8.08
CA PHE A 132 -1.24 -9.16 6.78
C PHE A 132 0.02 -10.02 6.85
N LEU A 133 0.17 -10.89 5.86
CA LEU A 133 1.37 -11.66 5.65
C LEU A 133 1.85 -11.42 4.22
N SER A 134 3.11 -11.02 4.06
CA SER A 134 3.79 -10.96 2.77
C SER A 134 4.97 -11.91 2.75
N LEU A 135 5.16 -12.58 1.62
CA LEU A 135 6.31 -13.45 1.35
C LEU A 135 7.02 -12.93 0.11
N LYS A 136 8.31 -12.67 0.24
CA LYS A 136 9.15 -12.16 -0.84
C LYS A 136 10.27 -13.17 -1.08
N PRO A 137 10.36 -13.81 -2.25
CA PRO A 137 11.50 -14.64 -2.59
C PRO A 137 12.71 -13.75 -2.91
N LYS A 138 13.81 -14.37 -3.33
CA LYS A 138 14.95 -13.64 -3.89
C LYS A 138 14.53 -12.81 -5.10
N LYS A 139 15.14 -11.65 -5.26
CA LYS A 139 14.83 -10.71 -6.34
C LYS A 139 15.64 -11.00 -7.60
N ARG A 140 15.06 -10.65 -8.76
CA ARG A 140 15.80 -10.62 -10.02
C ARG A 140 16.43 -9.26 -10.21
N LEU A 141 17.74 -9.21 -10.38
CA LEU A 141 18.49 -7.98 -10.62
C LEU A 141 19.06 -7.97 -12.03
N LEU A 142 19.11 -6.77 -12.61
CA LEU A 142 19.99 -6.46 -13.72
C LEU A 142 21.27 -5.87 -13.14
N VAL A 143 22.36 -6.61 -13.27
CA VAL A 143 23.68 -6.16 -12.81
C VAL A 143 24.56 -5.84 -14.01
N ALA A 144 25.47 -4.88 -13.84
CA ALA A 144 26.43 -4.52 -14.86
C ALA A 144 27.31 -5.73 -15.20
N ASP A 145 27.63 -5.90 -16.48
CA ASP A 145 28.60 -6.91 -16.89
C ASP A 145 30.00 -6.54 -16.36
N PRO A 146 30.76 -7.45 -15.72
CA PRO A 146 32.05 -7.12 -15.11
C PRO A 146 33.08 -6.56 -16.09
N GLN A 147 33.00 -6.90 -17.37
CA GLN A 147 33.95 -6.48 -18.39
C GLN A 147 33.48 -5.25 -19.15
N THR A 148 32.17 -5.13 -19.36
CA THR A 148 31.60 -4.18 -20.32
C THR A 148 30.58 -3.22 -19.74
N GLY A 149 30.25 -3.35 -18.45
CA GLY A 149 29.27 -2.52 -17.76
C GLY A 149 27.84 -2.78 -18.23
N PHE A 150 26.95 -1.82 -17.98
CA PHE A 150 25.66 -1.79 -18.68
C PHE A 150 25.84 -1.35 -20.13
N LYS A 151 24.96 -1.75 -21.03
CA LYS A 151 24.98 -1.30 -22.44
C LYS A 151 23.61 -0.85 -22.90
N PRO A 152 23.50 0.17 -23.76
CA PRO A 152 22.23 0.50 -24.38
C PRO A 152 21.84 -0.60 -25.39
N THR A 153 20.55 -0.84 -25.56
CA THR A 153 20.05 -1.64 -26.69
C THR A 153 20.15 -0.84 -28.00
N GLN A 154 20.23 -1.54 -29.14
CA GLN A 154 20.21 -0.87 -30.44
C GLN A 154 18.91 -0.08 -30.65
N ALA A 155 17.77 -0.64 -30.24
CA ALA A 155 16.48 0.02 -30.36
C ALA A 155 16.42 1.36 -29.58
N ALA A 156 17.04 1.42 -28.39
CA ALA A 156 17.13 2.67 -27.64
C ALA A 156 18.05 3.68 -28.33
N LEU A 157 19.19 3.24 -28.87
CA LEU A 157 20.09 4.10 -29.66
C LEU A 157 19.39 4.67 -30.89
N ASP A 158 18.67 3.84 -31.64
CA ASP A 158 17.95 4.27 -32.84
C ASP A 158 16.89 5.33 -32.50
N LEU A 159 16.17 5.14 -31.39
CA LEU A 159 15.13 6.08 -30.94
C LEU A 159 15.72 7.42 -30.50
N VAL A 160 16.80 7.44 -29.72
CA VAL A 160 17.44 8.70 -29.30
C VAL A 160 18.14 9.40 -30.46
N ASN A 161 18.68 8.66 -31.43
CA ASN A 161 19.31 9.25 -32.62
C ASN A 161 18.27 9.85 -33.57
N ALA A 162 17.07 9.27 -33.64
CA ALA A 162 15.97 9.82 -34.43
C ALA A 162 15.46 11.16 -33.84
N ASN A 163 15.44 11.27 -32.50
CA ASN A 163 14.91 12.45 -31.77
C ASN A 163 15.86 12.90 -30.63
N PRO A 164 17.04 13.45 -30.95
CA PRO A 164 18.09 13.71 -29.94
C PRO A 164 17.70 14.76 -28.90
N GLY A 165 16.80 15.69 -29.23
CA GLY A 165 16.31 16.71 -28.30
C GLY A 165 15.22 16.22 -27.32
N ASP A 166 14.72 15.00 -27.48
CA ASP A 166 13.56 14.51 -26.73
C ASP A 166 13.80 13.16 -26.05
N LYS A 167 15.07 12.86 -25.72
CA LYS A 167 15.45 11.58 -25.08
C LYS A 167 14.62 11.29 -23.83
N PHE A 168 14.39 12.31 -23.00
CA PHE A 168 13.64 12.18 -21.76
C PHE A 168 12.18 11.71 -21.97
N ASN A 169 11.46 12.23 -22.96
CA ASN A 169 10.08 11.76 -23.23
C ASN A 169 10.05 10.45 -24.02
N ASN A 170 11.11 10.10 -24.75
CA ASN A 170 11.15 8.89 -25.57
C ASN A 170 11.58 7.63 -24.80
N ILE A 171 12.55 7.78 -23.87
CA ILE A 171 13.14 6.64 -23.14
C ILE A 171 13.22 6.87 -21.62
N GLY A 172 12.69 7.98 -21.12
CA GLY A 172 12.72 8.33 -19.71
C GLY A 172 14.11 8.73 -19.23
N ASN A 173 14.35 8.54 -17.94
CA ASN A 173 15.60 8.87 -17.25
C ASN A 173 16.16 7.71 -16.42
N GLU A 174 15.40 6.64 -16.29
CA GLU A 174 15.75 5.46 -15.52
C GLU A 174 15.43 4.19 -16.31
N PHE A 175 15.96 3.07 -15.86
CA PHE A 175 15.57 1.75 -16.33
C PHE A 175 15.34 0.82 -15.15
N ILE A 176 14.61 -0.27 -15.39
CA ILE A 176 14.31 -1.25 -14.36
C ILE A 176 15.54 -2.09 -14.07
N SER A 177 16.07 -1.94 -12.87
CA SER A 177 17.26 -2.63 -12.37
C SER A 177 16.91 -3.81 -11.47
N ALA A 178 15.70 -3.86 -10.90
CA ALA A 178 15.22 -5.00 -10.14
C ALA A 178 13.75 -5.28 -10.36
N ILE A 179 13.39 -6.56 -10.29
CA ILE A 179 12.02 -7.03 -10.14
C ILE A 179 11.96 -7.83 -8.84
N GLU A 180 11.16 -7.34 -7.91
CA GLU A 180 10.85 -8.00 -6.65
C GLU A 180 9.52 -8.72 -6.79
N TYR A 181 9.59 -10.03 -6.73
CA TYR A 181 8.41 -10.88 -6.68
C TYR A 181 7.87 -10.89 -5.26
N GLY A 182 6.60 -11.19 -5.11
CA GLY A 182 5.98 -11.32 -3.81
C GLY A 182 4.63 -11.99 -3.88
N SER A 183 4.20 -12.45 -2.73
CA SER A 183 2.82 -12.80 -2.48
C SER A 183 2.38 -12.12 -1.21
N GLN A 184 1.09 -11.87 -1.11
CA GLN A 184 0.52 -11.32 0.11
C GLN A 184 -0.89 -11.81 0.33
N VAL A 185 -1.23 -12.00 1.59
CA VAL A 185 -2.58 -12.29 2.04
C VAL A 185 -2.93 -11.32 3.17
N MET A 186 -4.09 -10.70 3.06
CA MET A 186 -4.64 -9.76 4.01
C MET A 186 -6.00 -10.26 4.46
N ILE A 187 -6.20 -10.42 5.76
CA ILE A 187 -7.49 -10.73 6.38
C ILE A 187 -7.90 -9.52 7.21
N ASN A 188 -9.15 -9.09 7.08
CA ASN A 188 -9.68 -7.99 7.87
C ASN A 188 -10.95 -8.43 8.61
N LEU A 189 -10.97 -8.18 9.91
CA LEU A 189 -12.16 -8.23 10.75
C LEU A 189 -12.59 -6.80 11.04
N LYS A 190 -13.69 -6.39 10.44
CA LYS A 190 -14.26 -5.05 10.52
C LYS A 190 -15.50 -5.05 11.40
N PHE A 191 -15.57 -4.06 12.28
CA PHE A 191 -16.74 -3.70 13.05
C PHE A 191 -17.26 -2.37 12.55
N GLN A 192 -18.54 -2.29 12.25
CA GLN A 192 -19.20 -1.06 11.85
C GLN A 192 -20.25 -0.68 12.88
N TYR A 193 -20.10 0.55 13.37
CA TYR A 193 -20.92 1.16 14.38
C TYR A 193 -21.95 2.07 13.73
N LYS A 194 -23.05 2.29 14.44
CA LYS A 194 -24.10 3.19 13.98
C LYS A 194 -23.57 4.62 13.88
N ASN A 195 -22.84 5.09 14.88
CA ASN A 195 -22.22 6.42 14.96
C ASN A 195 -20.84 6.36 15.65
N ASP A 196 -20.19 7.50 15.74
CA ASP A 196 -18.85 7.65 16.33
C ASP A 196 -18.87 7.42 17.85
N GLU A 197 -19.92 7.84 18.55
CA GLU A 197 -20.12 7.60 19.97
C GLU A 197 -20.13 6.10 20.29
N ASP A 198 -20.86 5.30 19.49
CA ASP A 198 -20.88 3.85 19.63
C ASP A 198 -19.50 3.23 19.38
N LYS A 199 -18.73 3.74 18.41
CA LYS A 199 -17.34 3.29 18.20
C LYS A 199 -16.50 3.55 19.44
N VAL A 200 -16.55 4.75 20.00
CA VAL A 200 -15.76 5.11 21.20
C VAL A 200 -16.18 4.26 22.41
N LYS A 201 -17.48 4.04 22.58
CA LYS A 201 -18.04 3.31 23.72
C LYS A 201 -17.76 1.80 23.66
N TRP A 202 -17.88 1.20 22.48
CA TRP A 202 -17.87 -0.26 22.31
C TRP A 202 -16.59 -0.80 21.67
N GLY A 203 -15.84 0.01 20.90
CA GLY A 203 -14.63 -0.43 20.20
C GLY A 203 -13.58 -1.03 21.14
N GLY A 204 -13.32 -0.38 22.27
CA GLY A 204 -12.37 -0.88 23.28
C GLY A 204 -12.84 -2.11 24.07
N GLN A 205 -14.07 -2.60 23.84
CA GLN A 205 -14.61 -3.79 24.52
C GLN A 205 -14.33 -5.09 23.74
N LEU A 206 -13.71 -4.98 22.56
CA LEU A 206 -13.31 -6.10 21.72
C LEU A 206 -11.80 -6.28 21.83
N GLY A 207 -11.36 -7.50 22.12
CA GLY A 207 -9.95 -7.88 22.16
C GLY A 207 -9.72 -9.01 21.19
N VAL A 208 -8.94 -8.77 20.15
CA VAL A 208 -8.55 -9.80 19.16
C VAL A 208 -7.10 -10.16 19.39
N ASP A 209 -6.81 -11.44 19.60
CA ASP A 209 -5.43 -11.92 19.66
C ASP A 209 -4.91 -12.39 18.29
N TRP A 210 -3.59 -12.52 18.19
CA TRP A 210 -2.89 -12.97 16.98
C TRP A 210 -3.07 -14.47 16.68
N ALA A 211 -3.73 -15.21 17.58
CA ALA A 211 -4.17 -16.58 17.36
C ALA A 211 -5.59 -16.64 16.77
N GLY A 212 -6.22 -15.49 16.51
CA GLY A 212 -7.57 -15.41 15.96
C GLY A 212 -8.68 -15.57 16.99
N LYS A 213 -8.33 -15.59 18.29
CA LYS A 213 -9.33 -15.59 19.35
C LYS A 213 -9.86 -14.18 19.50
N VAL A 214 -11.15 -14.04 19.25
CA VAL A 214 -11.89 -12.81 19.55
C VAL A 214 -12.51 -12.95 20.93
N SER A 215 -12.13 -12.03 21.83
CA SER A 215 -12.68 -11.90 23.16
C SER A 215 -13.60 -10.68 23.21
N VAL A 216 -14.79 -10.90 23.76
CA VAL A 216 -15.79 -9.85 23.98
C VAL A 216 -15.84 -9.59 25.47
N SER A 217 -15.62 -8.35 25.90
CA SER A 217 -15.68 -8.02 27.32
C SER A 217 -17.08 -8.29 27.89
N GLY A 218 -17.14 -8.61 29.18
CA GLY A 218 -18.41 -8.86 29.87
C GLY A 218 -19.39 -7.67 29.86
N LYS A 219 -18.93 -6.45 29.55
CA LYS A 219 -19.80 -5.27 29.40
C LYS A 219 -20.57 -5.30 28.09
N LEU A 220 -19.92 -5.64 26.98
CA LEU A 220 -20.56 -5.77 25.67
C LEU A 220 -21.46 -7.02 25.60
N GLN A 221 -21.13 -8.08 26.36
CA GLN A 221 -22.02 -9.25 26.51
C GLN A 221 -23.34 -8.91 27.22
N LYS A 222 -23.34 -7.94 28.12
CA LYS A 222 -24.50 -7.53 28.93
C LYS A 222 -25.30 -6.38 28.34
N VAL A 223 -24.91 -5.85 27.18
CA VAL A 223 -25.68 -4.79 26.51
C VAL A 223 -26.92 -5.37 25.83
N ASP A 224 -27.93 -4.52 25.68
CA ASP A 224 -29.19 -4.83 25.01
C ASP A 224 -28.98 -5.34 23.59
N GLU A 225 -29.84 -6.26 23.16
CA GLU A 225 -29.77 -6.89 21.84
C GLU A 225 -29.87 -5.87 20.70
N ASP A 226 -30.60 -4.78 20.89
CA ASP A 226 -30.71 -3.70 19.90
C ASP A 226 -29.35 -3.04 19.61
N VAL A 227 -28.54 -2.80 20.64
CA VAL A 227 -27.18 -2.25 20.47
C VAL A 227 -26.30 -3.28 19.76
N LYS A 228 -26.39 -4.57 20.12
CA LYS A 228 -25.64 -5.64 19.47
C LYS A 228 -26.02 -5.82 18.00
N ARG A 229 -27.29 -5.70 17.67
CA ARG A 229 -27.80 -5.81 16.30
C ARG A 229 -27.32 -4.67 15.41
N ASN A 230 -27.08 -3.50 16.00
CA ASN A 230 -26.59 -2.31 15.30
C ASN A 230 -25.09 -2.33 15.02
N ILE A 231 -24.31 -3.16 15.72
CA ILE A 231 -22.90 -3.38 15.42
C ILE A 231 -22.79 -4.49 14.37
N LYS A 232 -22.39 -4.11 13.15
CA LYS A 232 -22.19 -5.06 12.05
C LYS A 232 -20.75 -5.55 12.05
N ILE A 233 -20.56 -6.83 11.74
CA ILE A 233 -19.26 -7.48 11.68
C ILE A 233 -19.06 -7.97 10.26
N THR A 234 -17.92 -7.66 9.65
CA THR A 234 -17.55 -8.16 8.33
C THR A 234 -16.17 -8.79 8.44
N VAL A 235 -16.03 -10.02 7.95
CA VAL A 235 -14.73 -10.64 7.72
C VAL A 235 -14.49 -10.67 6.24
N SER A 236 -13.34 -10.18 5.80
CA SER A 236 -12.93 -10.21 4.41
C SER A 236 -11.49 -10.68 4.27
N ALA A 237 -11.15 -11.17 3.07
CA ALA A 237 -9.79 -11.54 2.74
C ALA A 237 -9.44 -11.20 1.31
N LEU A 238 -8.18 -10.82 1.09
CA LEU A 238 -7.58 -10.64 -0.22
C LEU A 238 -6.25 -11.39 -0.26
N GLN A 239 -6.04 -12.17 -1.32
CA GLN A 239 -4.78 -12.84 -1.59
C GLN A 239 -4.30 -12.44 -2.99
N LEU A 240 -3.04 -12.01 -3.09
CA LEU A 240 -2.32 -11.80 -4.34
C LEU A 240 -1.13 -12.77 -4.38
N GLY A 241 -1.03 -13.55 -5.45
CA GLY A 241 -0.10 -14.69 -5.56
C GLY A 241 -0.62 -15.95 -4.85
N GLY A 242 0.14 -17.05 -4.97
CA GLY A 242 -0.25 -18.36 -4.45
C GLY A 242 -1.47 -18.96 -5.16
N ASP A 243 -2.18 -19.86 -4.48
CA ASP A 243 -3.43 -20.47 -4.96
C ASP A 243 -4.65 -19.80 -4.29
N PRO A 244 -5.37 -18.91 -4.98
CA PRO A 244 -6.54 -18.23 -4.41
C PRO A 244 -7.72 -19.18 -4.18
N THR A 245 -7.75 -20.35 -4.80
CA THR A 245 -8.84 -21.32 -4.63
C THR A 245 -8.84 -21.95 -3.23
N GLU A 246 -7.66 -22.04 -2.59
CA GLU A 246 -7.54 -22.53 -1.22
C GLU A 246 -8.14 -21.54 -0.21
N LEU A 247 -7.95 -20.22 -0.42
CA LEU A 247 -8.58 -19.19 0.41
C LEU A 247 -10.12 -19.22 0.32
N LEU A 248 -10.66 -19.48 -0.88
CA LEU A 248 -12.11 -19.55 -1.09
C LEU A 248 -12.78 -20.70 -0.32
N LYS A 249 -12.03 -21.75 0.04
CA LYS A 249 -12.54 -22.84 0.91
C LYS A 249 -12.76 -22.38 2.34
N VAL A 250 -12.07 -21.33 2.77
CA VAL A 250 -12.06 -20.82 4.14
C VAL A 250 -13.01 -19.64 4.30
N ILE A 251 -13.03 -18.75 3.30
CA ILE A 251 -13.98 -17.63 3.22
C ILE A 251 -14.71 -17.71 1.87
N PRO A 252 -15.85 -18.41 1.82
CA PRO A 252 -16.68 -18.45 0.61
C PRO A 252 -17.04 -17.03 0.18
N ASN A 253 -16.86 -16.72 -1.10
CA ASN A 253 -17.06 -15.37 -1.67
C ASN A 253 -16.18 -14.26 -1.06
N GLN A 254 -15.10 -14.60 -0.34
CA GLN A 254 -14.12 -13.67 0.25
C GLN A 254 -14.69 -12.69 1.27
N LEU A 255 -15.97 -12.84 1.68
CA LEU A 255 -16.65 -11.94 2.59
C LEU A 255 -17.76 -12.65 3.37
N VAL A 256 -17.79 -12.47 4.69
CA VAL A 256 -18.85 -12.96 5.59
C VAL A 256 -19.34 -11.82 6.48
N ASN A 257 -20.65 -11.66 6.60
CA ASN A 257 -21.30 -10.63 7.41
C ASN A 257 -22.08 -11.23 8.58
N CYS A 258 -21.93 -10.63 9.75
CA CYS A 258 -22.66 -10.98 10.97
C CYS A 258 -23.04 -9.71 11.74
N THR A 259 -23.69 -9.89 12.89
CA THR A 259 -23.94 -8.82 13.87
C THR A 259 -23.31 -9.20 15.21
N MET A 260 -23.15 -8.24 16.11
CA MET A 260 -22.70 -8.55 17.47
C MET A 260 -23.74 -9.35 18.29
N GLU A 261 -24.97 -9.45 17.80
CA GLU A 261 -26.02 -10.31 18.37
C GLU A 261 -25.69 -11.80 18.14
N ASN A 262 -25.17 -12.13 16.96
CA ASN A 262 -24.69 -13.47 16.61
C ASN A 262 -23.32 -13.41 15.92
N PRO A 263 -22.23 -13.17 16.68
CA PRO A 263 -20.92 -12.91 16.10
C PRO A 263 -20.14 -14.18 15.74
N THR A 264 -20.54 -15.32 16.29
CA THR A 264 -19.81 -16.60 16.21
C THR A 264 -19.41 -17.00 14.79
N PRO A 265 -20.28 -16.92 13.77
CA PRO A 265 -19.89 -17.29 12.40
C PRO A 265 -18.73 -16.45 11.87
N CYS A 266 -18.69 -15.15 12.16
CA CYS A 266 -17.61 -14.27 11.74
C CYS A 266 -16.33 -14.56 12.51
N PHE A 267 -16.41 -14.80 13.82
CA PHE A 267 -15.22 -15.11 14.62
C PHE A 267 -14.60 -16.45 14.22
N ASP A 268 -15.42 -17.45 13.92
CA ASP A 268 -14.96 -18.75 13.44
C ASP A 268 -14.29 -18.62 12.06
N VAL A 269 -14.90 -17.89 11.13
CA VAL A 269 -14.31 -17.63 9.80
C VAL A 269 -12.99 -16.87 9.93
N PHE A 270 -12.92 -15.83 10.77
CA PHE A 270 -11.70 -15.08 11.01
C PHE A 270 -10.59 -15.97 11.57
N LYS A 271 -10.90 -16.81 12.56
CA LYS A 271 -9.95 -17.78 13.11
C LYS A 271 -9.48 -18.78 12.06
N ASN A 272 -10.40 -19.38 11.31
CA ASN A 272 -10.07 -20.34 10.25
C ASN A 272 -9.18 -19.70 9.16
N SER A 273 -9.37 -18.41 8.88
CA SER A 273 -8.54 -17.63 7.96
C SER A 273 -7.11 -17.46 8.45
N ILE A 274 -6.93 -17.29 9.76
CA ILE A 274 -5.62 -17.22 10.40
C ILE A 274 -4.93 -18.59 10.36
N ASP A 275 -5.68 -19.67 10.60
CA ASP A 275 -5.16 -21.03 10.52
C ASP A 275 -4.74 -21.38 9.08
N TYR A 276 -5.51 -20.95 8.08
CA TYR A 276 -5.15 -21.05 6.66
C TYR A 276 -3.81 -20.38 6.36
N ILE A 277 -3.61 -19.15 6.84
CA ILE A 277 -2.36 -18.42 6.64
C ILE A 277 -1.18 -19.19 7.24
N LYS A 278 -1.34 -19.71 8.46
CA LYS A 278 -0.27 -20.40 9.20
C LYS A 278 0.10 -21.76 8.62
N THR A 279 -0.84 -22.47 8.01
CA THR A 279 -0.67 -23.89 7.67
C THR A 279 -0.63 -24.17 6.18
N ASN A 280 -1.42 -23.44 5.38
CA ASN A 280 -1.58 -23.71 3.96
C ASN A 280 -0.83 -22.66 3.14
N TYR A 281 -1.15 -21.38 3.34
CA TYR A 281 -0.61 -20.28 2.52
C TYR A 281 0.92 -20.27 2.47
N VAL A 282 1.60 -20.33 3.63
CA VAL A 282 3.08 -20.32 3.71
C VAL A 282 3.77 -21.47 2.98
N THR A 283 3.04 -22.53 2.62
CA THR A 283 3.58 -23.71 1.92
C THR A 283 3.34 -23.70 0.41
N GLN A 284 2.65 -22.68 -0.13
CA GLN A 284 2.27 -22.63 -1.56
C GLN A 284 3.38 -22.16 -2.52
N PHE A 285 4.57 -21.85 -2.00
CA PHE A 285 5.59 -21.08 -2.71
C PHE A 285 6.89 -21.87 -2.99
N ASP A 286 6.75 -22.98 -3.71
CA ASP A 286 7.87 -23.84 -4.12
C ASP A 286 8.60 -23.34 -5.38
N THR A 287 7.97 -22.46 -6.16
CA THR A 287 8.41 -22.01 -7.47
C THR A 287 8.10 -20.51 -7.68
N LEU A 288 8.90 -19.83 -8.51
CA LEU A 288 8.78 -18.37 -8.70
C LEU A 288 7.48 -17.94 -9.39
N ASP A 289 6.87 -18.80 -10.21
CA ASP A 289 5.58 -18.54 -10.89
C ASP A 289 4.38 -18.52 -9.93
N LYS A 290 4.57 -18.96 -8.69
CA LYS A 290 3.57 -18.82 -7.61
C LYS A 290 3.56 -17.42 -7.00
N TYR A 291 4.54 -16.59 -7.31
CA TYR A 291 4.60 -15.20 -6.87
C TYR A 291 4.18 -14.25 -8.00
N ASN A 292 3.59 -13.12 -7.62
CA ASN A 292 3.32 -12.03 -8.56
C ASN A 292 4.50 -11.06 -8.56
N VAL A 293 4.60 -10.20 -9.58
CA VAL A 293 5.48 -9.04 -9.47
C VAL A 293 4.92 -8.12 -8.39
N GLY A 294 5.64 -7.97 -7.28
CA GLY A 294 5.21 -7.15 -6.15
C GLY A 294 5.69 -5.71 -6.27
N ARG A 295 6.91 -5.52 -6.78
CA ARG A 295 7.52 -4.20 -6.96
C ARG A 295 8.61 -4.25 -8.02
N VAL A 296 8.83 -3.13 -8.72
CA VAL A 296 10.01 -2.94 -9.56
C VAL A 296 10.85 -1.81 -8.99
N LEU A 297 12.17 -1.98 -9.06
CA LEU A 297 13.12 -0.94 -8.69
C LEU A 297 13.84 -0.48 -9.95
N THR A 298 14.15 0.80 -9.97
CA THR A 298 14.80 1.45 -11.10
C THR A 298 16.13 2.05 -10.71
N GLN A 299 16.94 2.33 -11.73
CA GLN A 299 18.22 3.00 -11.61
C GLN A 299 18.36 4.06 -12.70
N SER A 300 18.96 5.20 -12.37
CA SER A 300 19.19 6.30 -13.31
C SER A 300 20.22 5.94 -14.37
N TYR A 301 20.00 6.38 -15.61
CA TYR A 301 21.01 6.29 -16.67
C TYR A 301 22.30 7.04 -16.31
N THR A 302 22.19 8.18 -15.60
CA THR A 302 23.34 9.02 -15.23
C THR A 302 24.30 8.32 -14.28
N ASP A 303 23.76 7.46 -13.40
CA ASP A 303 24.50 6.86 -12.29
C ASP A 303 24.91 5.41 -12.60
N SER A 304 24.65 4.96 -13.84
CA SER A 304 24.84 3.58 -14.28
C SER A 304 26.03 3.39 -15.22
N GLY A 305 26.89 4.41 -15.33
CA GLY A 305 28.17 4.33 -16.03
C GLY A 305 28.19 4.98 -17.43
N PRO A 306 29.40 5.22 -17.98
CA PRO A 306 29.59 6.08 -19.15
C PRO A 306 29.03 5.51 -20.45
N SER A 307 28.86 4.18 -20.54
CA SER A 307 28.29 3.51 -21.71
C SER A 307 26.83 3.87 -21.97
N LEU A 308 26.09 4.34 -20.95
CA LEU A 308 24.71 4.80 -21.09
C LEU A 308 24.59 6.30 -21.38
N SER A 309 25.71 7.04 -21.45
CA SER A 309 25.69 8.48 -21.77
C SER A 309 24.94 8.84 -23.06
N PRO A 310 24.88 8.02 -24.13
CA PRO A 310 24.06 8.35 -25.30
C PRO A 310 22.56 8.49 -24.99
N LEU A 311 22.08 7.81 -23.94
CA LEU A 311 20.68 7.83 -23.50
C LEU A 311 20.35 9.07 -22.64
N VAL A 312 21.36 9.75 -22.11
CA VAL A 312 21.20 10.92 -21.26
C VAL A 312 21.05 12.18 -22.13
N PRO A 313 20.10 13.09 -21.86
CA PRO A 313 20.01 14.38 -22.54
C PRO A 313 21.21 15.26 -22.20
N ASP A 314 21.53 16.20 -23.09
CA ASP A 314 22.65 17.14 -22.89
C ASP A 314 22.33 18.17 -21.78
N ASP A 315 21.04 18.48 -21.60
CA ASP A 315 20.51 19.33 -20.55
C ASP A 315 20.08 18.54 -19.30
N VAL A 316 19.89 19.26 -18.19
CA VAL A 316 19.38 18.68 -16.94
C VAL A 316 17.96 18.14 -17.12
N TYR A 317 17.68 16.95 -16.56
CA TYR A 317 16.32 16.41 -16.56
C TYR A 317 15.33 17.38 -15.91
N PRO A 318 14.21 17.70 -16.58
CA PRO A 318 13.17 18.49 -15.96
C PRO A 318 12.49 17.68 -14.84
N ALA A 319 12.13 18.35 -13.74
CA ALA A 319 11.57 17.72 -12.55
C ALA A 319 10.20 18.31 -12.15
N LYS A 320 9.37 17.52 -11.47
CA LYS A 320 8.14 18.00 -10.83
C LYS A 320 8.45 19.12 -9.82
N SER A 321 7.71 20.22 -9.92
CA SER A 321 7.76 21.26 -8.90
C SER A 321 7.15 20.78 -7.57
N ILE A 322 7.55 21.39 -6.46
CA ILE A 322 6.93 21.13 -5.14
C ILE A 322 5.42 21.39 -5.17
N LEU A 323 4.99 22.41 -5.92
CA LEU A 323 3.57 22.74 -6.06
C LEU A 323 2.80 21.62 -6.78
N THR A 324 3.38 20.99 -7.81
CA THR A 324 2.79 19.83 -8.47
C THR A 324 2.65 18.65 -7.49
N LYS A 325 3.69 18.37 -6.69
CA LYS A 325 3.65 17.30 -5.68
C LYS A 325 2.56 17.54 -4.64
N LEU A 326 2.41 18.78 -4.17
CA LEU A 326 1.36 19.17 -3.22
C LEU A 326 -0.04 19.10 -3.85
N ALA A 327 -0.20 19.52 -5.10
CA ALA A 327 -1.46 19.43 -5.84
C ALA A 327 -1.94 17.98 -5.97
N LEU A 328 -1.04 17.08 -6.37
CA LEU A 328 -1.29 15.64 -6.43
C LEU A 328 -1.71 15.10 -5.07
N LYS A 329 -0.95 15.42 -4.01
CA LYS A 329 -1.29 15.00 -2.64
C LYS A 329 -2.69 15.44 -2.23
N ASN A 330 -3.01 16.73 -2.37
CA ASN A 330 -4.29 17.28 -1.93
C ASN A 330 -5.47 16.64 -2.67
N MET A 331 -5.37 16.52 -4.01
CA MET A 331 -6.43 15.90 -4.80
C MET A 331 -6.61 14.42 -4.47
N SER A 332 -5.52 13.70 -4.18
CA SER A 332 -5.59 12.32 -3.71
C SER A 332 -6.21 12.20 -2.32
N ASP A 333 -5.89 13.10 -1.38
CA ASP A 333 -6.51 13.14 -0.05
C ASP A 333 -8.02 13.43 -0.16
N ASP A 334 -8.41 14.40 -0.98
CA ASP A 334 -9.81 14.71 -1.27
C ASP A 334 -10.54 13.51 -1.91
N TRP A 335 -9.85 12.76 -2.78
CA TRP A 335 -10.39 11.56 -3.40
C TRP A 335 -10.64 10.45 -2.36
N VAL A 336 -9.67 10.21 -1.46
CA VAL A 336 -9.82 9.24 -0.36
C VAL A 336 -11.03 9.62 0.49
N GLN A 337 -11.18 10.90 0.82
CA GLN A 337 -12.32 11.35 1.61
C GLN A 337 -13.64 11.13 0.86
N ALA A 338 -13.71 11.46 -0.43
CA ALA A 338 -14.92 11.27 -1.24
C ALA A 338 -15.34 9.78 -1.32
N ILE A 339 -14.40 8.85 -1.47
CA ILE A 339 -14.74 7.42 -1.50
C ILE A 339 -15.22 6.92 -0.13
N LEU A 340 -14.69 7.45 0.98
CA LEU A 340 -15.11 7.09 2.34
C LEU A 340 -16.49 7.68 2.67
N ASP A 341 -16.76 8.92 2.27
CA ASP A 341 -18.09 9.55 2.41
C ASP A 341 -19.14 8.78 1.61
N ASN A 342 -18.83 8.42 0.35
CA ASN A 342 -19.69 7.58 -0.48
C ASN A 342 -20.02 6.24 0.20
N ARG A 343 -18.99 5.55 0.71
CA ARG A 343 -19.15 4.28 1.43
C ARG A 343 -20.04 4.45 2.67
N ARG A 344 -19.82 5.49 3.45
CA ARG A 344 -20.60 5.75 4.67
C ARG A 344 -22.06 6.03 4.33
N ALA A 345 -22.33 6.88 3.34
CA ALA A 345 -23.69 7.18 2.93
C ALA A 345 -24.44 5.93 2.45
N ASP A 346 -23.79 5.11 1.61
CA ASP A 346 -24.36 3.86 1.12
C ASP A 346 -24.67 2.88 2.27
N ASN A 347 -23.75 2.74 3.21
CA ASN A 347 -23.95 1.94 4.41
C ASN A 347 -25.14 2.39 5.27
N LEU A 348 -25.32 3.71 5.44
CA LEU A 348 -26.45 4.24 6.22
C LEU A 348 -27.79 3.96 5.53
N LEU A 349 -27.83 4.15 4.21
CA LEU A 349 -28.99 3.84 3.39
C LEU A 349 -29.32 2.34 3.39
N ASN A 350 -28.32 1.46 3.35
CA ASN A 350 -28.55 0.03 3.25
C ASN A 350 -28.90 -0.63 4.59
N TYR A 351 -28.26 -0.20 5.68
CA TYR A 351 -28.39 -0.89 6.98
C TYR A 351 -29.27 -0.19 8.00
N TYR A 352 -29.51 1.12 7.84
CA TYR A 352 -30.24 1.92 8.82
C TYR A 352 -31.44 2.66 8.19
N ALA A 353 -31.89 2.26 6.99
CA ALA A 353 -33.01 2.87 6.25
C ALA A 353 -34.28 3.11 7.08
N SER A 354 -34.59 2.21 8.02
CA SER A 354 -35.77 2.28 8.87
C SER A 354 -35.72 3.39 9.92
N GLU A 355 -34.52 3.88 10.24
CA GLU A 355 -34.29 4.94 11.23
C GLU A 355 -34.19 6.33 10.60
N LEU A 356 -34.07 6.38 9.26
CA LEU A 356 -33.89 7.62 8.51
C LEU A 356 -35.25 8.26 8.17
N ASN A 357 -35.40 9.54 8.52
CA ASN A 357 -36.48 10.37 7.99
C ASN A 357 -36.24 10.72 6.51
N ASN A 358 -37.28 11.22 5.82
CA ASN A 358 -37.20 11.53 4.39
C ASN A 358 -36.10 12.55 4.03
N SER A 359 -35.90 13.59 4.86
CA SER A 359 -34.86 14.60 4.61
C SER A 359 -33.46 14.02 4.74
N HIS A 360 -33.23 13.18 5.75
CA HIS A 360 -31.94 12.53 6.00
C HIS A 360 -31.64 11.53 4.88
N ARG A 361 -32.62 10.73 4.48
CA ARG A 361 -32.49 9.81 3.34
C ARG A 361 -32.11 10.54 2.05
N THR A 362 -32.83 11.61 1.72
CA THR A 362 -32.55 12.43 0.52
C THR A 362 -31.15 13.05 0.58
N ALA A 363 -30.73 13.53 1.76
CA ALA A 363 -29.40 14.08 1.94
C ALA A 363 -28.31 13.01 1.77
N LEU A 364 -28.53 11.80 2.29
CA LEU A 364 -27.60 10.67 2.14
C LEU A 364 -27.50 10.18 0.69
N GLU A 365 -28.61 10.10 -0.04
CA GLU A 365 -28.61 9.79 -1.48
C GLU A 365 -27.79 10.84 -2.25
N THR A 366 -28.01 12.12 -1.94
CA THR A 366 -27.25 13.23 -2.53
C THR A 366 -25.75 13.12 -2.22
N ILE A 367 -25.38 12.83 -0.98
CA ILE A 367 -23.97 12.66 -0.59
C ILE A 367 -23.38 11.44 -1.29
N ARG A 368 -24.06 10.30 -1.33
CA ARG A 368 -23.60 9.09 -1.99
C ARG A 368 -23.23 9.37 -3.44
N ASP A 369 -24.12 10.05 -4.17
CA ASP A 369 -23.97 10.29 -5.60
C ASP A 369 -22.92 11.39 -5.87
N ASN A 370 -22.94 12.50 -5.13
CA ASN A 370 -21.95 13.58 -5.26
C ASN A 370 -20.55 13.15 -4.86
N ALA A 371 -20.41 12.36 -3.79
CA ALA A 371 -19.11 11.86 -3.35
C ALA A 371 -18.53 10.85 -4.35
N LEU A 372 -19.38 10.02 -4.96
CA LEU A 372 -18.95 9.15 -6.07
C LEU A 372 -18.50 9.98 -7.28
N PHE A 373 -19.27 10.99 -7.68
CA PHE A 373 -18.90 11.89 -8.78
C PHE A 373 -17.58 12.63 -8.52
N ASN A 374 -17.41 13.18 -7.32
CA ASN A 374 -16.17 13.81 -6.89
C ASN A 374 -14.98 12.86 -7.03
N SER A 375 -15.15 11.58 -6.66
CA SER A 375 -14.10 10.58 -6.80
C SER A 375 -13.68 10.36 -8.26
N PHE A 376 -14.60 10.44 -9.22
CA PHE A 376 -14.25 10.32 -10.64
C PHE A 376 -13.48 11.54 -11.16
N ILE A 377 -13.92 12.75 -10.82
CA ILE A 377 -13.23 13.97 -11.27
C ILE A 377 -11.83 14.05 -10.66
N LEU A 378 -11.68 13.75 -9.37
CA LEU A 378 -10.39 13.80 -8.69
C LEU A 378 -9.44 12.74 -9.24
N ALA A 379 -9.92 11.53 -9.53
CA ALA A 379 -9.13 10.48 -10.17
C ALA A 379 -8.62 10.91 -11.56
N ASP A 380 -9.51 11.48 -12.39
CA ASP A 380 -9.15 12.01 -13.71
C ASP A 380 -8.15 13.18 -13.62
N ALA A 381 -8.32 14.08 -12.65
CA ALA A 381 -7.41 15.21 -12.45
C ALA A 381 -6.00 14.75 -12.02
N VAL A 382 -5.91 13.78 -11.11
CA VAL A 382 -4.63 13.18 -10.69
C VAL A 382 -3.98 12.43 -11.85
N ASP A 383 -4.74 11.66 -12.62
CA ASP A 383 -4.21 10.97 -13.80
C ASP A 383 -3.67 11.96 -14.85
N TYR A 384 -4.40 13.05 -15.11
CA TYR A 384 -3.90 14.14 -15.96
C TYR A 384 -2.59 14.72 -15.43
N CYS A 385 -2.49 14.97 -14.11
CA CYS A 385 -1.27 15.47 -13.48
C CYS A 385 -0.10 14.49 -13.59
N LYS A 386 -0.34 13.19 -13.47
CA LYS A 386 0.70 12.16 -13.67
C LYS A 386 1.22 12.14 -15.09
N ARG A 387 0.34 12.30 -16.08
CA ARG A 387 0.71 12.40 -17.50
C ARG A 387 1.39 13.73 -17.85
N ASN A 388 1.06 14.81 -17.13
CA ASN A 388 1.59 16.16 -17.35
C ASN A 388 2.22 16.76 -16.08
N PRO A 389 3.30 16.14 -15.54
CA PRO A 389 3.83 16.46 -14.23
C PRO A 389 4.75 17.69 -14.21
N ILE A 390 5.26 18.09 -15.37
CA ILE A 390 6.27 19.15 -15.53
C ILE A 390 5.60 20.46 -15.95
N GLY A 391 6.02 21.58 -15.36
CA GLY A 391 5.42 22.90 -15.60
C GLY A 391 4.14 23.13 -14.78
N ASN A 392 3.28 24.03 -15.26
CA ASN A 392 2.09 24.49 -14.51
C ASN A 392 0.81 23.68 -14.81
N TYR A 393 0.84 22.74 -15.76
CA TYR A 393 -0.35 22.02 -16.23
C TYR A 393 -1.14 21.36 -15.09
N CYS A 394 -0.45 20.69 -14.17
CA CYS A 394 -1.12 20.05 -13.03
C CYS A 394 -1.79 21.07 -12.11
N ARG A 395 -1.14 22.21 -11.86
CA ARG A 395 -1.67 23.26 -10.99
C ARG A 395 -2.92 23.90 -11.61
N ASP A 396 -2.89 24.16 -12.91
CA ASP A 396 -4.04 24.69 -13.64
C ASP A 396 -5.21 23.70 -13.61
N ARG A 397 -4.92 22.39 -13.77
CA ARG A 397 -5.92 21.32 -13.66
C ARG A 397 -6.52 21.22 -12.27
N GLU A 398 -5.72 21.33 -11.22
CA GLU A 398 -6.19 21.33 -9.83
C GLU A 398 -7.18 22.46 -9.58
N LEU A 399 -6.86 23.69 -10.01
CA LEU A 399 -7.73 24.86 -9.84
C LEU A 399 -9.08 24.68 -10.56
N GLN A 400 -9.05 24.15 -11.78
CA GLN A 400 -10.28 23.81 -12.52
C GLN A 400 -11.10 22.73 -11.81
N THR A 401 -10.41 21.71 -11.27
CA THR A 401 -11.03 20.58 -10.58
C THR A 401 -11.74 21.03 -9.32
N ARG A 402 -11.10 21.89 -8.50
CA ARG A 402 -11.71 22.45 -7.29
C ARG A 402 -13.04 23.17 -7.55
N GLY A 403 -13.19 23.82 -8.71
CA GLY A 403 -14.45 24.46 -9.11
C GLY A 403 -15.57 23.49 -9.52
N ARG A 404 -15.25 22.20 -9.74
CA ARG A 404 -16.19 21.17 -10.20
C ARG A 404 -16.57 20.15 -9.12
N VAL A 405 -15.79 20.08 -8.04
CA VAL A 405 -16.07 19.20 -6.89
C VAL A 405 -17.31 19.72 -6.17
N HIS A 406 -18.32 18.86 -6.03
CA HIS A 406 -19.54 19.18 -5.28
C HIS A 406 -19.25 19.26 -3.78
N GLN A 407 -19.80 20.29 -3.14
CA GLN A 407 -19.81 20.41 -1.67
C GLN A 407 -21.08 19.76 -1.12
N TYR A 408 -20.96 19.14 0.06
CA TYR A 408 -22.09 18.57 0.77
C TYR A 408 -21.84 18.61 2.29
N ASP A 409 -22.92 18.65 3.07
CA ASP A 409 -22.83 18.72 4.53
C ASP A 409 -22.63 17.31 5.11
N ARG A 410 -21.42 17.04 5.59
CA ARG A 410 -21.05 15.76 6.21
C ARG A 410 -21.78 15.47 7.51
N LYS A 411 -22.48 16.44 8.13
CA LYS A 411 -23.31 16.18 9.31
C LYS A 411 -24.40 15.15 9.04
N TRP A 412 -24.86 15.02 7.80
CA TRP A 412 -25.82 13.98 7.43
C TRP A 412 -25.22 12.56 7.41
N LEU A 413 -23.90 12.40 7.52
CA LEU A 413 -23.24 11.09 7.69
C LEU A 413 -23.26 10.60 9.15
N GLU A 414 -23.80 11.41 10.06
CA GLU A 414 -24.11 11.05 11.44
C GLU A 414 -25.55 10.55 11.57
N LEU A 415 -25.78 9.68 12.55
CA LEU A 415 -27.05 9.01 12.80
C LEU A 415 -27.44 8.99 14.28
#